data_AF-A0A849UA89-F1
#
_entry.id   AF-A0A849UA89-F1
#
_cell.length_a   1.000
_cell.length_b   1.000
_cell.length_c   1.000
_cell.angle_alpha   90.00
_cell.angle_beta   90.00
_cell.angle_gamma   90.00
#
_symmetry.space_group_name_H-M   'P 1'
#
loop_
_entity.id
_entity.type
_entity.pdbx_description
1 polymer ?
#
loop_
_entity_poly.entity_id
_entity_poly.type
_entity_poly.pdbx_seq_one_letter_code
_entity_poly.pdbx_strand_id
1 'polypeptide(L)'
;MNGTYEERVCWKGYRSFTFTVNRDSWSIRFYFPGPDARYNGSSLSINQEEIDDYITSYRKNWEEYQLLKNNIPEGGSFRKEISIKEGIWKKMSINVGSSGIYADGVCIDYLHLPINDEEELNSLLEQFEYCKSKAPKIMEWLSKN
;
A
#
# COMPACT_ATOMS: atom_id res chain seq x y z
N MET A 1 21.63 21.50 -6.94
CA MET A 1 20.43 21.31 -7.77
C MET A 1 19.39 20.60 -6.92
N ASN A 2 18.13 21.04 -6.87
CA ASN A 2 17.08 20.30 -6.16
C ASN A 2 16.55 19.17 -7.05
N GLY A 3 17.42 18.19 -7.34
CA GLY A 3 17.07 17.05 -8.17
C GLY A 3 16.07 16.15 -7.45
N THR A 4 15.02 15.76 -8.16
CA THR A 4 14.07 14.73 -7.74
C THR A 4 14.15 13.59 -8.75
N TYR A 5 14.28 12.37 -8.25
CA TYR A 5 14.14 11.15 -9.05
C TYR A 5 12.73 10.60 -8.88
N GLU A 6 12.09 10.20 -9.98
CA GLU A 6 10.79 9.56 -9.96
C GLU A 6 10.78 8.33 -10.86
N GLU A 7 10.16 7.27 -10.37
CA GLU A 7 9.99 6.01 -11.08
C GLU A 7 8.58 5.47 -10.85
N ARG A 8 7.95 4.96 -11.91
CA ARG A 8 6.72 4.18 -11.77
C ARG A 8 7.10 2.72 -11.53
N VAL A 9 6.76 2.21 -10.36
CA VAL A 9 7.04 0.82 -9.96
C VAL A 9 5.75 0.03 -10.11
N CYS A 10 5.82 -1.06 -10.87
CA CYS A 10 4.71 -1.97 -11.11
C CYS A 10 4.91 -3.26 -10.32
N TRP A 11 3.82 -3.85 -9.84
CA TRP A 11 3.81 -5.20 -9.29
C TRP A 11 2.68 -6.03 -9.93
N LYS A 12 2.48 -7.27 -9.46
CA LYS A 12 1.48 -8.19 -10.01
C LYS A 12 0.10 -7.53 -10.16
N GLY A 13 -0.59 -7.83 -11.27
CA GLY A 13 -1.96 -7.35 -11.52
C GLY A 13 -2.08 -5.96 -12.17
N TYR A 14 -1.03 -5.48 -12.87
CA TYR A 14 -0.97 -4.16 -13.53
C TYR A 14 -1.15 -2.97 -12.58
N ARG A 15 -0.97 -3.19 -11.28
CA ARG A 15 -1.00 -2.14 -10.28
C ARG A 15 0.37 -1.49 -10.20
N SER A 16 0.37 -0.21 -9.84
CA SER A 16 1.60 0.58 -9.77
C SER A 16 1.49 1.71 -8.78
N PHE A 17 2.64 2.14 -8.27
CA PHE A 17 2.80 3.33 -7.45
C PHE A 17 3.95 4.17 -8.01
N THR A 18 4.00 5.43 -7.62
CA THR A 18 5.14 6.31 -7.92
C THR A 18 6.12 6.26 -6.77
N PHE A 19 7.37 5.91 -7.06
CA PHE A 19 8.50 6.00 -6.15
C PHE A 19 9.24 7.30 -6.41
N THR A 20 9.28 8.19 -5.41
CA THR A 20 9.92 9.50 -5.51
C THR A 20 11.05 9.61 -4.50
N VAL A 21 12.23 10.03 -4.95
CA VAL A 21 13.43 10.24 -4.11
C VAL A 21 13.94 11.65 -4.30
N ASN A 22 14.16 12.35 -3.19
CA ASN A 22 14.91 13.60 -3.15
C ASN A 22 16.18 13.42 -2.31
N ARG A 23 16.93 14.48 -2.03
CA ARG A 23 18.19 14.39 -1.28
C ARG A 23 18.03 13.98 0.17
N ASP A 24 16.89 14.31 0.77
CA ASP A 24 16.66 14.22 2.22
C ASP A 24 15.71 13.08 2.61
N SER A 25 14.89 12.61 1.67
CA SER A 25 13.84 11.63 1.91
C SER A 25 13.40 10.93 0.62
N TRP A 26 12.63 9.87 0.80
CA TRP A 26 11.89 9.23 -0.27
C TRP A 26 10.47 8.86 0.18
N SER A 27 9.60 8.63 -0.79
CA SER A 27 8.22 8.23 -0.54
C SER A 27 7.68 7.37 -1.67
N ILE A 28 6.63 6.63 -1.36
CA ILE A 28 5.80 5.91 -2.31
C ILE A 28 4.42 6.56 -2.34
N ARG A 29 3.90 6.83 -3.53
CA ARG A 29 2.56 7.39 -3.74
C ARG A 29 1.68 6.45 -4.57
N PHE A 30 0.54 6.10 -4.00
CA PHE A 30 -0.56 5.48 -4.72
C PHE A 30 -1.55 6.55 -5.15
N TYR A 31 -2.10 6.40 -6.36
CA TYR A 31 -3.21 7.21 -6.83
C TYR A 31 -4.40 6.30 -7.12
N PHE A 32 -5.53 6.61 -6.51
CA PHE A 32 -6.78 5.90 -6.68
C PHE A 32 -7.73 6.80 -7.47
N PRO A 33 -7.98 6.49 -8.75
CA PRO A 33 -8.86 7.30 -9.58
C PRO A 33 -10.27 7.33 -8.98
N GLY A 34 -10.93 8.49 -9.07
CA GLY A 34 -12.32 8.64 -8.68
C GLY A 34 -13.25 7.73 -9.51
N PRO A 35 -14.46 7.44 -9.00
CA PRO A 35 -15.42 6.56 -9.67
C PRO A 35 -15.88 7.09 -11.04
N ASP A 36 -15.78 8.40 -11.25
CA ASP A 36 -15.90 9.02 -12.56
C ASP A 36 -14.87 10.16 -12.70
N ALA A 37 -14.63 10.61 -13.94
CA ALA A 37 -13.68 11.69 -14.23
C ALA A 37 -14.14 13.07 -13.70
N ARG A 38 -15.26 13.16 -12.97
CA ARG A 38 -15.81 14.41 -12.43
C ARG A 38 -15.36 14.67 -11.00
N TYR A 39 -15.03 13.63 -10.24
CA TYR A 39 -14.43 13.76 -8.91
C TYR A 39 -12.93 13.46 -8.97
N ASN A 40 -12.12 14.32 -8.33
CA ASN A 40 -10.69 14.07 -8.18
C ASN A 40 -10.46 12.72 -7.47
N GLY A 41 -9.47 11.96 -7.93
CA GLY A 41 -9.04 10.75 -7.23
C GLY A 41 -8.45 11.05 -5.85
N SER A 42 -8.29 10.02 -5.04
CA SER A 42 -7.55 10.09 -3.78
C SER A 42 -6.11 9.63 -3.99
N SER A 43 -5.21 10.03 -3.10
CA SER A 43 -3.83 9.56 -3.12
C SER A 43 -3.37 9.22 -1.71
N LEU A 44 -2.66 8.11 -1.59
CA LEU A 44 -1.96 7.73 -0.37
C LEU A 44 -0.46 7.92 -0.58
N SER A 45 0.18 8.68 0.31
CA SER A 45 1.65 8.77 0.38
C SER A 45 2.16 8.04 1.62
N ILE A 46 3.12 7.16 1.41
CA ILE A 46 3.88 6.42 2.43
C ILE A 46 5.29 6.99 2.43
N ASN A 47 5.69 7.60 3.55
CA ASN A 47 7.03 8.15 3.69
C ASN A 47 8.03 7.06 4.09
N GLN A 48 9.32 7.32 3.89
CA GLN A 48 10.39 6.38 4.22
C GLN A 48 10.31 5.85 5.67
N GLU A 49 9.87 6.68 6.62
CA GLU A 49 9.79 6.32 8.04
C GLU A 49 8.64 5.35 8.35
N GLU A 50 7.68 5.21 7.42
CA GLU A 50 6.47 4.41 7.59
C GLU A 50 6.56 3.06 6.85
N ILE A 51 7.52 2.88 5.94
CA ILE A 51 7.52 1.71 5.03
C ILE A 51 7.56 0.38 5.79
N ASP A 52 8.34 0.31 6.87
CA ASP A 52 8.48 -0.90 7.68
C ASP A 52 7.19 -1.19 8.45
N ASP A 53 6.52 -0.15 8.94
CA ASP A 53 5.22 -0.28 9.59
C ASP A 53 4.17 -0.85 8.61
N TYR A 54 4.19 -0.42 7.33
CA TYR A 54 3.33 -0.98 6.30
C TYR A 54 3.66 -2.43 5.97
N ILE A 55 4.95 -2.78 5.81
CA ILE A 55 5.38 -4.16 5.52
C ILE A 55 4.91 -5.09 6.64
N THR A 56 5.18 -4.73 7.90
CA THR A 56 4.77 -5.53 9.06
C THR A 56 3.25 -5.61 9.18
N SER A 57 2.53 -4.50 8.99
CA SER A 57 1.08 -4.46 9.05
C SER A 57 0.45 -5.34 7.97
N TYR A 58 0.96 -5.30 6.75
CA TYR A 58 0.48 -6.15 5.65
C TYR A 58 0.59 -7.63 5.99
N ARG A 59 1.74 -8.08 6.49
CA ARG A 59 1.95 -9.49 6.86
C ARG A 59 0.98 -9.93 7.96
N LYS A 60 0.87 -9.15 9.03
CA LYS A 60 -0.05 -9.43 10.14
C LYS A 60 -1.52 -9.45 9.69
N ASN A 61 -1.91 -8.44 8.91
CA ASN A 61 -3.29 -8.31 8.44
C ASN A 61 -3.64 -9.39 7.42
N TRP A 62 -2.66 -9.90 6.67
CA TRP A 62 -2.83 -11.04 5.77
C TRP A 62 -3.13 -12.32 6.53
N GLU A 63 -2.35 -12.63 7.57
CA GLU A 63 -2.61 -13.78 8.44
C GLU A 63 -4.01 -13.70 9.06
N GLU A 64 -4.39 -12.53 9.57
CA GLU A 64 -5.72 -12.31 10.13
C GLU A 64 -6.83 -12.41 9.05
N TYR A 65 -6.61 -11.89 7.84
CA TYR A 65 -7.54 -12.02 6.73
C TYR A 65 -7.77 -13.49 6.35
N GLN A 66 -6.72 -14.31 6.28
CA GLN A 66 -6.86 -15.74 5.99
C GLN A 66 -7.66 -16.46 7.08
N LEU A 67 -7.42 -16.13 8.36
CA LEU A 67 -8.20 -16.67 9.46
C LEU A 67 -9.68 -16.27 9.35
N LEU A 68 -9.96 -14.99 9.14
CA LEU A 68 -11.33 -14.48 9.03
C LEU A 68 -12.06 -15.09 7.83
N LYS A 69 -11.40 -15.19 6.67
CA LYS A 69 -11.95 -15.79 5.45
C LYS A 69 -12.40 -17.24 5.66
N ASN A 70 -11.69 -17.99 6.50
CA ASN A 70 -12.03 -19.39 6.79
C ASN A 70 -13.11 -19.55 7.87
N ASN A 71 -13.33 -18.54 8.72
CA ASN A 71 -14.25 -18.61 9.86
C ASN A 71 -15.58 -17.91 9.62
N ILE A 72 -15.64 -16.96 8.67
CA ILE A 72 -16.88 -16.25 8.34
C ILE A 72 -17.74 -17.18 7.47
N PRO A 73 -18.99 -17.46 7.88
CA PRO A 73 -19.87 -18.34 7.12
C PRO A 73 -20.24 -17.73 5.77
N GLU A 74 -20.61 -18.59 4.83
CA GLU A 74 -21.09 -18.16 3.51
C GLU A 74 -22.26 -17.16 3.64
N GLY A 75 -22.18 -16.04 2.93
CA GLY A 75 -23.13 -14.93 3.03
C GLY A 75 -22.90 -13.96 4.21
N GLY A 76 -21.94 -14.23 5.08
CA GLY A 76 -21.50 -13.30 6.12
C GLY A 76 -20.57 -12.22 5.56
N SER A 77 -20.47 -11.07 6.25
CA SER A 77 -19.49 -10.03 5.94
C SER A 77 -18.82 -9.52 7.21
N PHE A 78 -17.56 -9.11 7.07
CA PHE A 78 -16.79 -8.55 8.17
C PHE A 78 -15.84 -7.47 7.66
N ARG A 79 -15.68 -6.44 8.48
CA ARG A 79 -14.75 -5.36 8.24
C ARG A 79 -14.05 -4.94 9.51
N LYS A 80 -12.73 -4.79 9.43
CA LYS A 80 -11.89 -4.27 10.50
C LYS A 80 -11.01 -3.16 9.99
N GLU A 81 -11.13 -1.98 10.59
CA GLU A 81 -10.18 -0.88 10.39
C GLU A 81 -8.97 -1.06 11.30
N ILE A 82 -7.77 -0.83 10.75
CA ILE A 82 -6.50 -1.10 11.42
C ILE A 82 -5.63 0.14 11.31
N SER A 83 -5.30 0.72 12.46
CA SER A 83 -4.29 1.79 12.51
C SER A 83 -2.93 1.16 12.34
N ILE A 84 -2.14 1.69 11.41
CA ILE A 84 -0.77 1.20 11.13
C ILE A 84 0.15 1.46 12.32
N LYS A 85 -0.14 2.52 13.08
CA LYS A 85 0.58 2.93 14.28
C LYS A 85 -0.36 3.66 15.24
N GLU A 86 -0.13 3.51 16.53
CA GLU A 86 -0.90 4.22 17.55
C GLU A 86 -0.80 5.74 17.34
N GLY A 87 -1.95 6.42 17.37
CA GLY A 87 -2.04 7.87 17.15
C GLY A 87 -1.95 8.34 15.69
N ILE A 88 -1.82 7.43 14.71
CA ILE A 88 -1.81 7.75 13.27
C ILE A 88 -3.17 7.48 12.65
N TRP A 89 -3.74 8.48 11.95
CA TRP A 89 -5.05 8.41 11.28
C TRP A 89 -5.05 7.62 9.96
N LYS A 90 -3.92 7.05 9.53
CA LYS A 90 -3.80 6.21 8.34
C LYS A 90 -4.27 4.79 8.66
N LYS A 91 -5.29 4.32 7.94
CA LYS A 91 -6.00 3.09 8.27
C LYS A 91 -5.98 2.08 7.12
N MET A 92 -5.28 0.98 7.34
CA MET A 92 -5.52 -0.23 6.55
C MET A 92 -6.87 -0.83 6.93
N SER A 93 -7.37 -1.77 6.14
CA SER A 93 -8.53 -2.56 6.55
C SER A 93 -8.46 -3.99 6.08
N ILE A 94 -9.16 -4.87 6.79
CA ILE A 94 -9.45 -6.23 6.34
C ILE A 94 -10.94 -6.30 6.01
N ASN A 95 -11.25 -6.74 4.78
CA ASN A 95 -12.62 -6.95 4.31
C ASN A 95 -12.81 -8.42 3.90
N VAL A 96 -13.87 -9.06 4.39
CA VAL A 96 -14.25 -10.44 4.04
C VAL A 96 -15.74 -10.51 3.74
N GLY A 97 -16.12 -11.30 2.73
CA GLY A 97 -17.52 -11.54 2.38
C GLY A 97 -18.23 -10.29 1.86
N SER A 98 -17.45 -9.34 1.35
CA SER A 98 -17.93 -8.07 0.85
C SER A 98 -18.42 -8.26 -0.60
N SER A 99 -19.67 -7.87 -0.86
CA SER A 99 -20.27 -7.94 -2.20
C SER A 99 -20.30 -6.55 -2.86
N GLY A 100 -20.12 -6.51 -4.17
CA GLY A 100 -20.16 -5.28 -4.96
C GLY A 100 -18.86 -4.45 -4.89
N ILE A 101 -18.98 -3.14 -4.67
CA ILE A 101 -17.87 -2.17 -4.66
C ILE A 101 -16.85 -2.37 -3.52
N TYR A 102 -17.15 -3.26 -2.59
CA TYR A 102 -16.29 -3.62 -1.46
C TYR A 102 -15.64 -4.95 -1.79
N ALA A 103 -14.41 -4.92 -2.31
CA ALA A 103 -13.70 -6.15 -2.64
C ALA A 103 -12.98 -6.72 -1.41
N ASP A 104 -13.06 -8.05 -1.29
CA ASP A 104 -12.36 -8.81 -0.25
C ASP A 104 -10.85 -8.63 -0.34
N GLY A 105 -10.22 -8.57 0.82
CA GLY A 105 -8.77 -8.50 0.96
C GLY A 105 -8.29 -7.54 2.03
N VAL A 106 -6.97 -7.47 2.13
CA VAL A 106 -6.26 -6.47 2.94
C VAL A 106 -6.09 -5.22 2.08
N CYS A 107 -6.71 -4.11 2.50
CA CYS A 107 -6.66 -2.84 1.81
C CYS A 107 -5.58 -1.93 2.41
N ILE A 108 -4.87 -1.19 1.55
CA ILE A 108 -3.83 -0.25 1.97
C ILE A 108 -4.39 0.99 2.66
N ASP A 109 -5.60 1.40 2.25
CA ASP A 109 -6.31 2.56 2.76
C ASP A 109 -7.82 2.34 2.60
N TYR A 110 -8.52 2.13 3.71
CA TYR A 110 -9.98 1.99 3.83
C TYR A 110 -10.66 0.94 2.91
N LEU A 111 -10.71 1.15 1.59
CA LEU A 111 -11.26 0.23 0.58
C LEU A 111 -10.40 0.17 -0.69
N HIS A 112 -9.32 0.94 -0.71
CA HIS A 112 -8.44 1.04 -1.86
C HIS A 112 -7.43 -0.09 -1.85
N LEU A 113 -7.19 -0.62 -3.06
CA LEU A 113 -6.18 -1.63 -3.33
C LEU A 113 -6.36 -2.88 -2.45
N PRO A 114 -7.50 -3.58 -2.57
CA PRO A 114 -7.70 -4.84 -1.88
C PRO A 114 -6.72 -5.88 -2.45
N ILE A 115 -5.95 -6.50 -1.55
CA ILE A 115 -5.06 -7.63 -1.85
C ILE A 115 -5.69 -8.88 -1.26
N ASN A 116 -6.03 -9.84 -2.12
CA ASN A 116 -6.66 -11.11 -1.73
C ASN A 116 -5.94 -12.35 -2.30
N ASP A 117 -4.79 -12.14 -2.93
CA ASP A 117 -3.89 -13.14 -3.49
C ASP A 117 -2.53 -13.04 -2.80
N GLU A 118 -1.98 -14.18 -2.35
CA GLU A 118 -0.71 -14.20 -1.61
C GLU A 118 0.47 -13.80 -2.49
N GLU A 119 0.47 -14.22 -3.74
CA GLU A 119 1.51 -13.84 -4.70
C GLU A 119 1.47 -12.34 -4.99
N GLU A 120 0.27 -11.74 -5.09
CA GLU A 120 0.14 -10.28 -5.22
C GLU A 120 0.69 -9.55 -3.99
N LEU A 121 0.36 -10.03 -2.78
CA LEU A 121 0.91 -9.48 -1.54
C LEU A 121 2.44 -9.53 -1.55
N ASN A 122 3.02 -10.70 -1.82
CA ASN A 122 4.46 -10.89 -1.83
C ASN A 122 5.12 -9.98 -2.88
N SER A 123 4.52 -9.87 -4.07
CA SER A 123 5.00 -8.98 -5.13
C SER A 123 4.99 -7.51 -4.69
N LEU A 124 3.94 -7.04 -4.00
CA LEU A 124 3.91 -5.67 -3.45
C LEU A 124 5.01 -5.45 -2.39
N LEU A 125 5.14 -6.38 -1.44
CA LEU A 125 6.13 -6.28 -0.37
C LEU A 125 7.57 -6.31 -0.91
N GLU A 126 7.83 -7.11 -1.95
CA GLU A 126 9.11 -7.09 -2.67
C GLU A 126 9.39 -5.72 -3.29
N GLN A 127 8.38 -5.02 -3.83
CA GLN A 127 8.57 -3.68 -4.37
C GLN A 127 8.81 -2.63 -3.28
N PHE A 128 8.24 -2.79 -2.09
CA PHE A 128 8.55 -1.94 -0.93
C PHE A 128 10.02 -2.11 -0.50
N GLU A 129 10.49 -3.36 -0.41
CA GLU A 129 11.89 -3.66 -0.08
C GLU A 129 12.85 -3.18 -1.19
N TYR A 130 12.46 -3.31 -2.45
CA TYR A 130 13.18 -2.76 -3.58
C TYR A 130 13.38 -1.25 -3.43
N CYS A 131 12.31 -0.49 -3.17
CA CYS A 131 12.37 0.96 -3.00
C CYS A 131 13.28 1.33 -1.82
N LYS A 132 13.10 0.66 -0.68
CA LYS A 132 13.91 0.85 0.53
C LYS A 132 15.40 0.62 0.28
N SER A 133 15.76 -0.42 -0.46
CA SER A 133 17.16 -0.73 -0.78
C SER A 133 17.77 0.18 -1.86
N LYS A 134 16.95 0.69 -2.78
CA LYS A 134 17.38 1.55 -3.89
C LYS A 134 17.53 3.02 -3.47
N ALA A 135 16.62 3.53 -2.63
CA ALA A 135 16.56 4.94 -2.27
C ALA A 135 17.91 5.52 -1.78
N PRO A 136 18.66 4.89 -0.84
CA PRO A 136 19.90 5.47 -0.33
C PRO A 136 20.94 5.75 -1.42
N LYS A 137 21.02 4.87 -2.43
CA LYS A 137 21.94 5.03 -3.56
C LYS A 137 21.59 6.25 -4.42
N ILE A 138 20.29 6.46 -4.64
CA ILE A 138 19.78 7.62 -5.40
C ILE A 138 19.98 8.90 -4.60
N MET A 139 19.67 8.89 -3.31
CA MET A 139 19.88 10.03 -2.41
C MET A 139 21.36 10.45 -2.39
N GLU A 140 22.28 9.48 -2.28
CA GLU A 140 23.71 9.74 -2.35
C GLU A 140 24.11 10.38 -3.69
N TRP A 141 23.62 9.83 -4.81
CA TRP A 141 23.86 10.39 -6.13
C TRP A 141 23.34 11.83 -6.27
N LEU A 142 22.11 12.10 -5.80
CA LEU A 142 21.50 13.43 -5.78
C LEU A 142 22.24 14.40 -4.86
N SER A 143 22.87 13.93 -3.79
CA SER A 143 23.62 14.80 -2.87
C SER A 143 24.92 15.34 -3.51
N LYS A 144 25.50 14.57 -4.43
CA LYS A 144 26.78 14.89 -5.10
C LYS A 144 26.62 15.72 -6.38
N ASN A 145 25.39 15.85 -6.89
CA ASN A 145 25.07 16.55 -8.16
C ASN A 145 23.91 17.54 -7.93
#